data_AF-B8HIC6-F1
#
_entry.id   AF-B8HIC6-F1
#
_cell.length_a   1.000
_cell.length_b   1.000
_cell.length_c   1.000
_cell.angle_alpha   90.00
_cell.angle_beta   90.00
_cell.angle_gamma   90.00
#
_symmetry.space_group_name_H-M   'P 1'
#
loop_
_entity.id
_entity.type
_entity.pdbx_description
1 polymer ?
#
loop_
_entity_poly.entity_id
_entity_poly.type
_entity_poly.pdbx_seq_one_letter_code
_entity_poly.pdbx_strand_id
1 'polypeptide(L)'
;MENLTNRVPAGVANGGQFAPAPHSEPALSLIPAPADGPDFDYAFEADRGPGLRKELEALPKISVRSAINASHVSDLIRNSYSVYFTNGEAPYGRADAVRFLDDALRHLPRDQREKQIELIRFAVHEEMKHWADSGHVLNPEHKYELLIEESDYSDEDDLLENGQEENRERWELLANTAAFYAVAADNSSSVRQAAVA
;
A
#
# COMPACT_ATOMS: atom_id res chain seq x y z
N MET A 1 32.24 -14.90 -8.76
CA MET A 1 30.85 -14.40 -8.70
C MET A 1 30.84 -13.38 -7.57
N GLU A 2 30.81 -12.10 -7.93
CA GLU A 2 30.99 -11.01 -6.97
C GLU A 2 29.69 -10.78 -6.21
N ASN A 3 29.83 -10.71 -4.89
CA ASN A 3 28.79 -10.57 -3.89
C ASN A 3 28.78 -9.09 -3.49
N LEU A 4 27.71 -8.36 -3.77
CA LEU A 4 27.59 -6.95 -3.42
C LEU A 4 26.19 -6.71 -2.86
N THR A 5 26.12 -6.47 -1.56
CA THR A 5 25.25 -5.43 -0.99
C THR A 5 25.69 -5.17 0.45
N ASN A 6 26.57 -4.19 0.60
CA ASN A 6 26.86 -3.51 1.85
C ASN A 6 25.86 -2.36 2.02
N ARG A 7 25.21 -2.22 3.18
CA ARG A 7 25.40 -1.08 4.10
C ARG A 7 24.41 -1.05 5.28
N VAL A 8 24.89 -0.43 6.35
CA VAL A 8 24.29 -0.18 7.67
C VAL A 8 24.59 1.33 8.00
N PRO A 9 24.19 1.90 9.15
CA PRO A 9 22.96 2.68 9.49
C PRO A 9 23.26 4.17 9.81
N ALA A 10 22.26 4.98 10.24
CA ALA A 10 22.30 5.78 11.48
C ALA A 10 21.19 6.86 11.60
N GLY A 11 20.52 6.92 12.75
CA GLY A 11 20.67 8.09 13.63
C GLY A 11 19.51 9.09 13.82
N VAL A 12 18.87 8.99 14.99
CA VAL A 12 18.48 10.05 15.96
C VAL A 12 17.47 11.15 15.55
N ALA A 13 16.33 11.09 16.22
CA ALA A 13 15.19 12.00 16.19
C ALA A 13 15.35 13.32 16.98
N ASN A 14 14.51 14.31 16.64
CA ASN A 14 13.95 15.40 17.48
C ASN A 14 12.73 15.93 16.69
N GLY A 15 11.50 16.10 17.16
CA GLY A 15 10.96 16.52 18.46
C GLY A 15 10.12 17.79 18.22
N GLY A 16 8.80 17.77 18.45
CA GLY A 16 7.98 19.00 18.39
C GLY A 16 6.46 18.81 18.41
N GLN A 17 5.81 19.27 19.48
CA GLN A 17 4.35 19.29 19.75
C GLN A 17 3.65 20.50 19.08
N PHE A 18 2.36 20.39 18.70
CA PHE A 18 1.20 21.06 19.35
C PHE A 18 -0.07 21.24 18.48
N ALA A 19 -1.20 20.90 19.12
CA ALA A 19 -2.53 21.54 19.18
C ALA A 19 -3.58 21.36 18.04
N PRO A 20 -4.87 21.15 18.39
CA PRO A 20 -5.95 20.77 17.46
C PRO A 20 -6.82 21.95 16.99
N ALA A 21 -7.38 21.86 15.78
CA ALA A 21 -8.43 22.76 15.28
C ALA A 21 -9.27 22.07 14.16
N PRO A 22 -10.41 22.66 13.73
CA PRO A 22 -11.77 22.11 13.84
C PRO A 22 -12.25 21.37 12.58
N HIS A 23 -13.21 20.45 12.76
CA HIS A 23 -13.78 19.62 11.69
C HIS A 23 -14.52 20.42 10.60
N SER A 24 -14.12 20.18 9.36
CA SER A 24 -14.85 20.48 8.13
C SER A 24 -15.00 19.15 7.36
N GLU A 25 -16.17 18.91 6.74
CA GLU A 25 -16.42 17.69 5.95
C GLU A 25 -15.36 17.53 4.85
N PRO A 26 -14.77 16.33 4.67
CA PRO A 26 -13.63 16.17 3.78
C PRO A 26 -14.14 16.17 2.33
N ALA A 27 -13.78 17.21 1.58
CA ALA A 27 -13.48 16.99 0.18
C ALA A 27 -12.45 15.86 0.12
N LEU A 28 -12.70 14.83 -0.69
CA LEU A 28 -11.68 13.83 -1.06
C LEU A 28 -10.60 14.54 -1.90
N SER A 29 -9.85 15.44 -1.29
CA SER A 29 -8.52 15.77 -1.73
C SER A 29 -7.70 14.51 -1.51
N LEU A 30 -7.13 13.95 -2.58
CA LEU A 30 -5.99 13.04 -2.48
C LEU A 30 -5.12 13.51 -1.32
N ILE A 31 -5.04 12.74 -0.24
CA ILE A 31 -4.16 13.09 0.86
C ILE A 31 -2.76 13.09 0.25
N PRO A 32 -2.10 14.26 0.16
CA PRO A 32 -0.77 14.33 -0.38
C PRO A 32 0.09 13.44 0.50
N ALA A 33 0.77 12.47 -0.11
CA ALA A 33 1.78 11.71 0.60
C ALA A 33 2.72 12.73 1.27
N PRO A 34 2.97 12.65 2.59
CA PRO A 34 3.91 13.56 3.23
C PRO A 34 5.25 13.40 2.51
N ALA A 35 5.85 14.55 2.13
CA ALA A 35 7.04 14.59 1.29
C ALA A 35 8.23 13.83 1.91
N ASP A 36 8.29 13.77 3.25
CA ASP A 36 9.32 13.07 4.06
C ASP A 36 8.74 12.63 5.44
N GLY A 37 7.50 12.15 5.47
CA GLY A 37 6.88 11.64 6.71
C GLY A 37 7.40 10.26 7.12
N PRO A 38 7.03 9.74 8.32
CA PRO A 38 7.25 8.32 8.62
C PRO A 38 6.74 7.45 7.47
N ASP A 39 7.37 6.29 7.23
CA ASP A 39 6.98 5.35 6.18
C ASP A 39 5.48 4.97 6.30
N PHE A 40 4.86 5.20 7.46
CA PHE A 40 3.47 4.87 7.80
C PHE A 40 2.61 6.06 8.24
N ASP A 41 1.38 6.19 7.70
CA ASP A 41 0.42 7.28 7.98
C ASP A 41 -0.76 6.77 8.83
N TYR A 42 -0.46 6.50 10.10
CA TYR A 42 -1.39 5.87 11.04
C TYR A 42 -2.69 6.65 11.29
N ALA A 43 -2.70 7.97 11.11
CA ALA A 43 -3.90 8.79 11.31
C ALA A 43 -4.92 8.60 10.17
N PHE A 44 -4.44 8.50 8.93
CA PHE A 44 -5.27 8.17 7.78
C PHE A 44 -5.85 6.76 7.89
N GLU A 45 -5.05 5.78 8.31
CA GLU A 45 -5.46 4.39 8.45
C GLU A 45 -6.57 4.22 9.49
N ALA A 46 -6.46 4.89 10.64
CA ALA A 46 -7.48 4.82 11.68
C ALA A 46 -8.85 5.34 11.22
N ASP A 47 -8.87 6.34 10.34
CA ASP A 47 -10.11 6.94 9.81
C ASP A 47 -10.68 6.14 8.62
N ARG A 48 -9.81 5.76 7.67
CA ARG A 48 -10.22 5.24 6.35
C ARG A 48 -9.95 3.74 6.17
N GLY A 49 -8.99 3.20 6.90
CA GLY A 49 -8.47 1.84 6.74
C GLY A 49 -9.53 0.74 6.79
N PRO A 50 -10.44 0.72 7.79
CA PRO A 50 -11.50 -0.29 7.84
C PRO A 50 -12.46 -0.25 6.63
N GLY A 51 -12.69 0.93 6.05
CA GLY A 51 -13.49 1.10 4.84
C GLY A 51 -12.74 0.60 3.60
N LEU A 52 -11.49 1.03 3.44
CA LEU A 52 -10.62 0.65 2.32
C LEU A 52 -10.35 -0.85 2.29
N ARG A 53 -10.13 -1.49 3.45
CA ARG A 53 -10.01 -2.94 3.57
C ARG A 53 -11.26 -3.65 3.03
N LYS A 54 -12.46 -3.24 3.45
CA LYS A 54 -13.71 -3.84 2.96
C LYS A 54 -13.88 -3.66 1.46
N GLU A 55 -13.48 -2.51 0.92
CA GLU A 55 -13.53 -2.27 -0.52
C GLU A 55 -12.54 -3.15 -1.29
N LEU A 56 -11.34 -3.39 -0.75
CA LEU A 56 -10.35 -4.31 -1.31
C LEU A 56 -10.84 -5.77 -1.27
N GLU A 57 -11.36 -6.22 -0.13
CA GLU A 57 -11.90 -7.59 0.04
C GLU A 57 -13.14 -7.85 -0.82
N ALA A 58 -13.86 -6.80 -1.20
CA ALA A 58 -15.01 -6.88 -2.12
C ALA A 58 -14.61 -6.98 -3.60
N LEU A 59 -13.33 -6.75 -3.94
CA LEU A 59 -12.86 -6.94 -5.31
C LEU A 59 -12.96 -8.42 -5.69
N PRO A 60 -13.43 -8.75 -6.92
CA PRO A 60 -13.49 -10.14 -7.32
C PRO A 60 -12.10 -10.76 -7.35
N LYS A 61 -11.98 -11.99 -6.84
CA LYS A 61 -10.71 -12.70 -6.79
C LYS A 61 -10.17 -12.94 -8.20
N ILE A 62 -8.87 -12.70 -8.37
CA ILE A 62 -8.16 -12.98 -9.62
C ILE A 62 -7.16 -14.13 -9.43
N SER A 63 -6.68 -14.68 -10.55
CA SER A 63 -5.61 -15.66 -10.50
C SER A 63 -4.29 -15.03 -10.04
N VAL A 64 -3.43 -15.81 -9.38
CA VAL A 64 -2.06 -15.38 -9.00
C VAL A 64 -1.29 -14.86 -10.22
N ARG A 65 -1.44 -15.50 -11.38
CA ARG A 65 -0.81 -15.03 -12.62
C ARG A 65 -1.28 -13.65 -13.04
N SER A 66 -2.58 -13.37 -12.92
CA SER A 66 -3.15 -12.04 -13.20
C SER A 66 -2.61 -10.99 -12.24
N ALA A 67 -2.50 -11.33 -10.96
CA ALA A 67 -1.93 -10.47 -9.93
C ALA A 67 -0.46 -10.14 -10.24
N ILE A 68 0.37 -11.15 -10.51
CA ILE A 68 1.78 -10.97 -10.88
C ILE A 68 1.93 -10.07 -12.12
N ASN A 69 1.12 -10.29 -13.16
CA ASN A 69 1.19 -9.45 -14.36
C ASN A 69 0.84 -7.98 -14.07
N ALA A 70 -0.01 -7.71 -13.08
CA ALA A 70 -0.40 -6.37 -12.67
C ALA A 70 0.53 -5.75 -11.61
N SER A 71 1.48 -6.52 -11.05
CA SER A 71 2.31 -6.07 -9.92
C SER A 71 3.12 -4.82 -10.26
N HIS A 72 3.57 -4.67 -11.51
CA HIS A 72 4.35 -3.51 -11.94
C HIS A 72 3.68 -2.16 -11.65
N VAL A 73 2.35 -2.11 -11.53
CA VAL A 73 1.61 -0.89 -11.16
C VAL A 73 1.65 -0.63 -9.66
N SER A 74 1.42 -1.65 -8.83
CA SER A 74 1.57 -1.53 -7.37
C SER A 74 3.04 -1.36 -6.96
N ASP A 75 3.99 -1.88 -7.74
CA ASP A 75 5.44 -1.70 -7.56
C ASP A 75 5.85 -0.23 -7.67
N LEU A 76 5.13 0.61 -8.42
CA LEU A 76 5.35 2.06 -8.43
C LEU A 76 5.27 2.64 -7.02
N ILE A 77 4.36 2.11 -6.19
CA ILE A 77 4.21 2.50 -4.79
C ILE A 77 5.19 1.77 -3.88
N ARG A 78 5.40 0.45 -4.04
CA ARG A 78 6.40 -0.30 -3.24
C ARG A 78 7.79 0.31 -3.34
N ASN A 79 8.15 0.80 -4.53
CA ASN A 79 9.42 1.47 -4.78
C ASN A 79 9.61 2.80 -4.00
N SER A 80 8.60 3.28 -3.27
CA SER A 80 8.73 4.41 -2.35
C SER A 80 9.07 4.02 -0.91
N TYR A 81 9.05 2.72 -0.58
CA TYR A 81 9.36 2.24 0.77
C TYR A 81 10.79 1.75 0.84
N SER A 82 11.53 2.26 1.82
CA SER A 82 12.91 1.85 2.08
C SER A 82 13.03 0.35 2.35
N VAL A 83 12.08 -0.21 3.11
CA VAL A 83 12.02 -1.62 3.53
C VAL A 83 11.88 -2.61 2.37
N TYR A 84 11.41 -2.14 1.21
CA TYR A 84 11.28 -2.96 0.01
C TYR A 84 12.64 -3.26 -0.65
N PHE A 85 13.68 -2.47 -0.33
CA PHE A 85 15.01 -2.63 -0.90
C PHE A 85 16.02 -3.09 0.14
N THR A 86 16.90 -4.01 -0.27
CA THR A 86 17.97 -4.54 0.59
C THR A 86 19.02 -3.50 0.99
N ASN A 87 19.17 -2.42 0.23
CA ASN A 87 20.05 -1.29 0.56
C ASN A 87 19.37 -0.23 1.44
N GLY A 88 18.07 -0.35 1.72
CA GLY A 88 17.30 0.61 2.51
C GLY A 88 17.09 1.98 1.85
N GLU A 89 17.41 2.13 0.56
CA GLU A 89 17.25 3.39 -0.17
C GLU A 89 16.18 3.25 -1.24
N ALA A 90 15.03 3.88 -1.00
CA ALA A 90 13.98 3.98 -2.01
C ALA A 90 14.46 4.90 -3.16
N PRO A 91 14.34 4.47 -4.43
CA PRO A 91 14.74 5.28 -5.59
C PRO A 91 13.87 6.52 -5.78
N TYR A 92 12.66 6.54 -5.22
CA TYR A 92 11.70 7.63 -5.37
C TYR A 92 11.03 7.97 -4.05
N GLY A 93 10.74 9.26 -3.84
CA GLY A 93 9.86 9.69 -2.76
C GLY A 93 8.41 9.27 -3.02
N ARG A 94 7.61 9.23 -1.96
CA ARG A 94 6.20 8.80 -2.05
C ARG A 94 5.36 9.72 -2.95
N ALA A 95 5.63 11.02 -2.95
CA ALA A 95 4.95 11.96 -3.84
C ALA A 95 5.21 11.64 -5.34
N ASP A 96 6.44 11.24 -5.67
CA ASP A 96 6.80 10.83 -7.03
C ASP A 96 6.16 9.49 -7.40
N ALA A 97 6.17 8.52 -6.49
CA ALA A 97 5.50 7.24 -6.69
C ALA A 97 4.00 7.40 -6.97
N VAL A 98 3.32 8.27 -6.21
CA VAL A 98 1.90 8.59 -6.44
C VAL A 98 1.71 9.28 -7.78
N ARG A 99 2.59 10.20 -8.16
CA ARG A 99 2.56 10.85 -9.47
C ARG A 99 2.74 9.85 -10.62
N PHE A 100 3.69 8.91 -10.51
CA PHE A 100 3.87 7.87 -11.51
C PHE A 100 2.65 6.96 -11.64
N LEU A 101 1.99 6.65 -10.52
CA LEU A 101 0.75 5.88 -10.52
C LEU A 101 -0.41 6.68 -11.15
N ASP A 102 -0.52 7.98 -10.88
CA ASP A 102 -1.50 8.87 -11.54
C ASP A 102 -1.28 8.92 -13.05
N ASP A 103 -0.03 9.07 -13.49
CA ASP A 103 0.35 9.07 -14.89
C ASP A 103 0.04 7.72 -15.58
N ALA A 104 0.25 6.60 -14.87
CA ALA A 104 -0.04 5.25 -15.37
C ALA A 104 -1.54 5.01 -15.57
N LEU A 105 -2.41 5.73 -14.85
CA LEU A 105 -3.87 5.58 -14.88
C LEU A 105 -4.59 6.78 -15.51
N ARG A 106 -3.88 7.58 -16.31
CA ARG A 106 -4.33 8.90 -16.78
C ARG A 106 -5.63 8.91 -17.60
N HIS A 107 -6.05 7.79 -18.18
CA HIS A 107 -7.27 7.74 -19.01
C HIS A 107 -8.53 7.51 -18.16
N LEU A 108 -8.37 7.16 -16.87
CA LEU A 108 -9.48 7.13 -15.93
C LEU A 108 -10.02 8.54 -15.63
N PRO A 109 -11.34 8.68 -15.45
CA PRO A 109 -11.94 9.84 -14.80
C PRO A 109 -11.26 10.12 -13.46
N ARG A 110 -11.08 11.40 -13.13
CA ARG A 110 -10.28 11.83 -11.98
C ARG A 110 -10.75 11.18 -10.67
N ASP A 111 -12.05 11.19 -10.40
CA ASP A 111 -12.68 10.59 -9.23
C ASP A 111 -12.39 9.08 -9.11
N GLN A 112 -12.46 8.36 -10.23
CA GLN A 112 -12.16 6.93 -10.27
C GLN A 112 -10.67 6.67 -10.09
N ARG A 113 -9.82 7.49 -10.70
CA ARG A 113 -8.37 7.39 -10.60
C ARG A 113 -7.90 7.62 -9.17
N GLU A 114 -8.37 8.67 -8.53
CA GLU A 114 -8.05 9.01 -7.13
C GLU A 114 -8.42 7.85 -6.20
N LYS A 115 -9.61 7.26 -6.39
CA LYS A 115 -10.05 6.09 -5.64
C LYS A 115 -9.16 4.86 -5.85
N GLN A 116 -8.81 4.54 -7.10
CA GLN A 116 -7.96 3.38 -7.40
C GLN A 116 -6.55 3.56 -6.81
N ILE A 117 -6.01 4.78 -6.89
CA ILE A 117 -4.74 5.14 -6.25
C ILE A 117 -4.82 4.94 -4.75
N GLU A 118 -5.90 5.38 -4.09
CA GLU A 118 -6.10 5.22 -2.65
C GLU A 118 -6.09 3.73 -2.24
N LEU A 119 -6.83 2.87 -2.97
CA LEU A 119 -6.89 1.43 -2.69
C LEU A 119 -5.53 0.75 -2.86
N ILE A 120 -4.82 1.02 -3.96
CA ILE A 120 -3.49 0.45 -4.23
C ILE A 120 -2.50 0.92 -3.16
N ARG A 121 -2.49 2.21 -2.84
CA ARG A 121 -1.60 2.78 -1.83
C ARG A 121 -1.83 2.15 -0.47
N PHE A 122 -3.08 2.03 -0.04
CA PHE A 122 -3.44 1.45 1.25
C PHE A 122 -3.01 -0.02 1.34
N ALA A 123 -3.32 -0.85 0.35
CA ALA A 123 -2.92 -2.25 0.37
C ALA A 123 -1.39 -2.44 0.42
N VAL A 124 -0.65 -1.67 -0.38
CA VAL A 124 0.83 -1.69 -0.34
C VAL A 124 1.34 -1.20 1.01
N HIS A 125 0.65 -0.25 1.65
CA HIS A 125 1.04 0.24 2.96
C HIS A 125 1.01 -0.84 4.03
N GLU A 126 -0.11 -1.55 4.11
CA GLU A 126 -0.29 -2.65 5.05
C GLU A 126 0.71 -3.78 4.76
N GLU A 127 0.92 -4.12 3.48
CA GLU A 127 1.98 -5.06 3.06
C GLU A 127 3.36 -4.65 3.61
N MET A 128 3.75 -3.38 3.46
CA MET A 128 5.07 -2.90 3.87
C MET A 128 5.24 -2.80 5.38
N LYS A 129 4.17 -2.60 6.17
CA LYS A 129 4.23 -2.72 7.63
C LYS A 129 4.60 -4.14 8.05
N HIS A 130 3.94 -5.12 7.44
CA HIS A 130 4.24 -6.53 7.70
C HIS A 130 5.63 -6.94 7.19
N TRP A 131 6.16 -6.25 6.18
CA TRP A 131 7.54 -6.41 5.75
C TRP A 131 8.55 -5.80 6.74
N ALA A 132 8.21 -4.64 7.33
CA ALA A 132 9.13 -3.85 8.17
C ALA A 132 9.24 -4.35 9.62
N ASP A 133 8.14 -4.85 10.18
CA ASP A 133 8.07 -5.30 11.58
C ASP A 133 7.53 -6.73 11.65
N SER A 134 8.43 -7.68 11.93
CA SER A 134 8.10 -9.11 12.05
C SER A 134 7.09 -9.40 13.17
N GLY A 135 6.91 -8.50 14.14
CA GLY A 135 5.94 -8.62 15.24
C GLY A 135 4.60 -7.92 15.00
N HIS A 136 4.39 -7.30 13.84
CA HIS A 136 3.20 -6.48 13.59
C HIS A 136 1.88 -7.25 13.78
N VAL A 137 1.85 -8.54 13.43
CA VAL A 137 0.69 -9.43 13.63
C VAL A 137 0.27 -9.56 15.10
N LEU A 138 1.20 -9.39 16.04
CA LEU A 138 0.94 -9.49 17.48
C LEU A 138 0.44 -8.17 18.10
N ASN A 139 0.46 -7.07 17.34
CA ASN A 139 0.09 -5.77 17.87
C ASN A 139 -1.45 -5.65 18.01
N PRO A 140 -1.99 -5.56 19.24
CA PRO A 140 -3.44 -5.53 19.46
C PRO A 140 -4.11 -4.28 18.88
N GLU A 141 -3.37 -3.18 18.69
CA GLU A 141 -3.90 -1.93 18.13
C GLU A 141 -4.19 -2.05 16.62
N HIS A 142 -3.56 -3.02 15.94
CA HIS A 142 -3.65 -3.22 14.50
C HIS A 142 -4.40 -4.49 14.11
N LYS A 143 -5.21 -5.08 15.01
CA LYS A 143 -6.01 -6.29 14.68
C LYS A 143 -6.91 -6.13 13.45
N TYR A 144 -7.33 -4.91 13.12
CA TYR A 144 -8.13 -4.64 11.91
C TYR A 144 -7.32 -4.74 10.61
N GLU A 145 -5.99 -4.83 10.68
CA GLU A 145 -5.08 -5.00 9.54
C GLU A 145 -4.81 -6.49 9.25
N LEU A 146 -5.30 -7.40 10.11
CA LEU A 146 -5.12 -8.85 9.94
C LEU A 146 -6.15 -9.43 8.97
N LEU A 147 -5.66 -9.95 7.85
CA LEU A 147 -6.39 -10.73 6.86
C LEU A 147 -6.37 -12.24 7.16
N ILE A 148 -5.60 -12.67 8.17
CA ILE A 148 -5.52 -14.04 8.68
C ILE A 148 -6.35 -14.21 9.96
N GLU A 149 -6.62 -15.45 10.36
CA GLU A 149 -7.22 -15.76 11.66
C GLU A 149 -6.12 -16.23 12.62
N GLU A 150 -5.91 -15.51 13.73
CA GLU A 150 -4.90 -15.86 14.74
C GLU A 150 -5.06 -17.31 15.26
N SER A 151 -6.29 -17.82 15.29
CA SER A 151 -6.60 -19.18 15.74
C SER A 151 -6.17 -20.30 14.78
N ASP A 152 -5.77 -19.95 13.55
CA ASP A 152 -5.25 -20.93 12.59
C ASP A 152 -3.82 -21.38 12.92
N TYR A 153 -3.14 -20.66 13.83
CA TYR A 153 -1.76 -20.91 14.22
C TYR A 153 -1.68 -21.60 15.58
N SER A 154 -0.69 -22.47 15.73
CA SER A 154 -0.57 -23.37 16.88
C SER A 154 -0.12 -22.67 18.16
N ASP A 155 0.70 -21.63 18.03
CA ASP A 155 1.17 -20.76 19.11
C ASP A 155 1.63 -19.38 18.58
N GLU A 156 2.15 -18.53 19.47
CA GLU A 156 2.60 -17.18 19.14
C GLU A 156 3.83 -17.18 18.22
N ASP A 157 4.73 -18.16 18.37
CA ASP A 157 5.93 -18.27 17.53
C ASP A 157 5.54 -18.65 16.09
N ASP A 158 4.58 -19.56 15.92
CA ASP A 158 3.99 -19.95 14.63
C ASP A 158 3.23 -18.78 13.97
N LEU A 159 2.49 -17.99 14.75
CA LEU A 159 1.83 -16.77 14.27
C LEU A 159 2.85 -15.71 13.82
N LEU A 160 3.96 -15.56 14.54
CA LEU A 160 5.03 -14.61 14.23
C LEU A 160 5.80 -15.00 12.97
N GLU A 161 6.10 -16.30 12.77
CA GLU A 161 6.88 -16.76 11.63
C GLU A 161 6.00 -16.95 10.39
N ASN A 162 4.91 -17.72 10.51
CA ASN A 162 4.09 -18.11 9.36
C ASN A 162 2.91 -17.17 9.15
N GLY A 163 2.26 -16.73 10.23
CA GLY A 163 1.10 -15.84 10.12
C GLY A 163 1.47 -14.44 9.64
N GLN A 164 2.59 -13.91 10.08
CA GLN A 164 3.12 -12.64 9.59
C GLN A 164 3.37 -12.68 8.07
N GLU A 165 4.08 -13.71 7.60
CA GLU A 165 4.39 -13.88 6.17
C GLU A 165 3.12 -14.09 5.34
N GLU A 166 2.22 -14.95 5.82
CA GLU A 166 0.94 -15.17 5.15
C GLU A 166 0.09 -13.88 5.08
N ASN A 167 0.05 -13.09 6.15
CA ASN A 167 -0.71 -11.84 6.16
C ASN A 167 -0.12 -10.82 5.18
N ARG A 168 1.22 -10.74 5.13
CA ARG A 168 1.95 -9.93 4.15
C ARG A 168 1.60 -10.35 2.72
N GLU A 169 1.65 -11.64 2.41
CA GLU A 169 1.28 -12.17 1.08
C GLU A 169 -0.18 -11.89 0.72
N ARG A 170 -1.10 -11.95 1.69
CA ARG A 170 -2.52 -11.59 1.47
C ARG A 170 -2.68 -10.11 1.13
N TRP A 171 -1.95 -9.22 1.80
CA TRP A 171 -1.94 -7.79 1.46
C TRP A 171 -1.32 -7.51 0.08
N GLU A 172 -0.21 -8.18 -0.24
CA GLU A 172 0.43 -8.11 -1.56
C GLU A 172 -0.56 -8.51 -2.67
N LEU A 173 -1.30 -9.60 -2.46
CA LEU A 173 -2.32 -10.07 -3.39
C LEU A 173 -3.45 -9.05 -3.55
N LEU A 174 -3.92 -8.42 -2.47
CA LEU A 174 -4.93 -7.35 -2.56
C LEU A 174 -4.41 -6.14 -3.33
N ALA A 175 -3.17 -5.71 -3.08
CA ALA A 175 -2.54 -4.60 -3.81
C ALA A 175 -2.47 -4.89 -5.32
N ASN A 176 -2.04 -6.09 -5.68
CA ASN A 176 -1.93 -6.53 -7.07
C ASN A 176 -3.31 -6.74 -7.73
N THR A 177 -4.31 -7.12 -6.94
CA THR A 177 -5.71 -7.22 -7.40
C THR A 177 -6.31 -5.84 -7.68
N ALA A 178 -6.10 -4.86 -6.79
CA ALA A 178 -6.52 -3.49 -7.01
C ALA A 178 -5.84 -2.90 -8.27
N ALA A 179 -4.54 -3.11 -8.42
CA ALA A 179 -3.77 -2.71 -9.60
C ALA A 179 -4.34 -3.33 -10.90
N PHE A 180 -4.67 -4.62 -10.89
CA PHE A 180 -5.29 -5.29 -12.04
C PHE A 180 -6.59 -4.61 -12.47
N TYR A 181 -7.49 -4.33 -11.52
CA TYR A 181 -8.76 -3.69 -11.83
C TYR A 181 -8.61 -2.22 -12.26
N ALA A 182 -7.65 -1.50 -11.68
CA ALA A 182 -7.33 -0.13 -12.10
C ALA A 182 -6.87 -0.09 -13.57
N VAL A 183 -5.96 -0.99 -13.97
CA VAL A 183 -5.48 -1.10 -15.35
C VAL A 183 -6.59 -1.53 -16.32
N ALA A 184 -7.42 -2.50 -15.92
CA ALA A 184 -8.55 -2.94 -16.75
C ALA A 184 -9.54 -1.79 -17.01
N ALA A 185 -9.82 -0.97 -15.99
CA ALA A 185 -10.68 0.19 -16.10
C ALA A 185 -10.05 1.31 -16.95
N ASP A 186 -8.74 1.56 -16.81
CA ASP A 186 -8.01 2.54 -17.62
C ASP A 186 -8.04 2.17 -19.11
N ASN A 187 -7.69 0.92 -19.44
CA ASN A 187 -7.73 0.39 -20.80
C ASN A 187 -9.13 0.53 -21.43
N SER A 188 -10.17 0.19 -20.66
CA SER A 188 -11.56 0.32 -21.12
C SER A 188 -11.97 1.78 -21.35
N SER A 189 -11.40 2.72 -20.62
CA SER A 189 -11.66 4.16 -20.77
C SER A 189 -10.90 4.75 -21.96
N SER A 190 -9.65 4.34 -22.16
CA SER A 190 -8.83 4.71 -23.32
C SER A 190 -9.48 4.29 -24.66
N VAL A 191 -9.96 3.05 -24.75
CA VAL A 191 -10.65 2.54 -25.95
C VAL A 191 -11.92 3.35 -26.26
N ARG A 192 -12.69 3.73 -25.22
CA ARG A 192 -13.89 4.55 -25.39
C ARG A 192 -13.57 5.96 -25.90
N GLN A 193 -12.51 6.59 -25.39
CA GLN A 193 -12.08 7.90 -25.88
C GLN A 193 -11.62 7.85 -27.34
N ALA A 194 -10.85 6.82 -27.70
CA ALA A 194 -10.38 6.63 -29.08
C ALA A 194 -11.53 6.37 -30.08
N ALA A 195 -12.65 5.79 -29.63
CA ALA A 195 -13.83 5.57 -30.45
C ALA A 195 -14.70 6.82 -30.68
N VAL A 196 -14.47 7.89 -29.91
CA VAL A 196 -15.24 9.15 -29.96
C VAL A 196 -14.43 10.30 -30.60
N ALA A 197 -13.11 10.14 -30.75
CA ALA A 197 -12.20 11.06 -31.43
C ALA A 197 -12.19 10.87 -32.95
#